data_AF-A0A1S3N1L5-F1
#
_entry.id   AF-A0A1S3N1L5-F1
#
_cell.length_a   1.000
_cell.length_b   1.000
_cell.length_c   1.000
_cell.angle_alpha   90.00
_cell.angle_beta   90.00
_cell.angle_gamma   90.00
#
_symmetry.space_group_name_H-M   'P 1'
#
loop_
_entity.id
_entity.type
_entity.pdbx_description
1 polymer ?
#
loop_
_entity_poly.entity_id
_entity_poly.type
_entity_poly.pdbx_seq_one_letter_code
_entity_poly.pdbx_strand_id
1 'polypeptide(L)'
;MAESRREALAAAPMSTTASTVSANATDISGTGSSEDFSKLKDKFMNELNKIPLPNWAIVSIAFVAVVLVLSCCFCICKKWIFKKKNKKKGKDKGKNAINMMDVNDGAKTEALKDEDDAETGLTDTEKEPEPKEEEKLGKLQFSLDYNFTENMLIVGIIQAADLPAMDMGGTSDPYVKVYLLPDKKKKFETKVHRKTLNPTFNEQFQFKVPYVELGGKTLMMTVYDFDRFSKHDAIGDVKLPMNKIDFSHVTEEWRDLVSAEKEEQEKLGDICFSLRYVPTAGKLTVVILEAKNLKKMDVGGLSDPYVKIHLMQ
;
A
#
# COMPACT_ATOMS: atom_id res chain seq x y z
N MET A 1 -71.31 41.04 -24.92
CA MET A 1 -72.69 40.58 -25.17
C MET A 1 -72.57 39.14 -25.66
N ALA A 2 -72.87 38.09 -24.88
CA ALA A 2 -74.22 37.68 -24.39
C ALA A 2 -75.19 37.59 -25.58
N GLU A 3 -75.91 36.53 -25.93
CA GLU A 3 -76.33 35.21 -25.41
C GLU A 3 -76.61 34.35 -26.68
N SER A 4 -76.92 33.05 -26.76
CA SER A 4 -77.94 32.20 -26.12
C SER A 4 -77.77 30.80 -26.77
N ARG A 5 -77.55 29.67 -26.11
CA ARG A 5 -78.41 28.81 -25.25
C ARG A 5 -79.67 28.23 -25.92
N ARG A 6 -79.74 26.88 -25.92
CA ARG A 6 -80.87 25.90 -25.77
C ARG A 6 -80.65 24.71 -26.71
N GLU A 7 -80.88 23.42 -26.44
CA GLU A 7 -81.48 22.57 -25.38
C GLU A 7 -81.04 21.11 -25.78
N ALA A 8 -80.68 20.12 -24.95
CA ALA A 8 -81.18 19.49 -23.71
C ALA A 8 -81.78 18.07 -23.96
N LEU A 9 -81.66 17.20 -22.94
CA LEU A 9 -82.18 15.82 -22.70
C LEU A 9 -81.33 14.64 -23.20
N ALA A 10 -81.09 13.54 -22.47
CA ALA A 10 -81.35 13.08 -21.09
C ALA A 10 -80.59 11.73 -20.89
N ALA A 11 -79.78 11.52 -19.83
CA ALA A 11 -80.06 10.88 -18.53
C ALA A 11 -79.93 9.33 -18.45
N ALA A 12 -78.84 8.86 -17.78
CA ALA A 12 -78.69 7.97 -16.58
C ALA A 12 -79.61 6.71 -16.38
N PRO A 13 -79.33 5.70 -15.49
CA PRO A 13 -78.53 5.74 -14.23
C PRO A 13 -77.68 4.46 -13.85
N MET A 14 -76.59 4.61 -13.07
CA MET A 14 -76.32 4.27 -11.63
C MET A 14 -76.33 2.81 -11.13
N SER A 15 -75.24 2.42 -10.45
CA SER A 15 -75.17 1.91 -9.04
C SER A 15 -73.71 1.56 -8.68
N THR A 16 -73.03 2.27 -7.74
CA THR A 16 -72.88 2.02 -6.28
C THR A 16 -72.34 0.62 -5.94
N THR A 17 -71.21 0.48 -5.24
CA THR A 17 -71.11 0.59 -3.77
C THR A 17 -69.73 1.02 -3.25
N ALA A 18 -69.71 1.52 -2.01
CA ALA A 18 -68.60 2.13 -1.29
C ALA A 18 -68.17 1.33 -0.04
N SER A 19 -66.98 1.71 0.46
CA SER A 19 -66.51 1.65 1.88
C SER A 19 -66.07 0.27 2.43
N THR A 20 -64.95 0.13 3.15
CA THR A 20 -64.77 0.63 4.52
C THR A 20 -63.28 0.60 4.97
N VAL A 21 -62.95 1.53 5.87
CA VAL A 21 -61.66 1.78 6.55
C VAL A 21 -61.48 0.85 7.76
N SER A 22 -60.26 0.43 8.08
CA SER A 22 -59.84 0.25 9.48
C SER A 22 -58.32 0.22 9.64
N ALA A 23 -57.84 1.10 10.50
CA ALA A 23 -56.51 1.07 11.10
C ALA A 23 -56.57 0.24 12.39
N ASN A 24 -55.49 -0.46 12.72
CA ASN A 24 -55.01 -0.58 14.10
C ASN A 24 -53.56 -1.08 14.15
N ALA A 25 -52.84 -0.58 15.14
CA ALA A 25 -51.40 -0.73 15.34
C ALA A 25 -51.04 -1.87 16.30
N THR A 26 -49.76 -2.29 16.17
CA THR A 26 -48.89 -2.98 17.16
C THR A 26 -49.24 -4.41 17.60
N ASP A 27 -48.40 -5.38 17.23
CA ASP A 27 -47.45 -5.96 18.20
C ASP A 27 -46.35 -6.82 17.54
N ILE A 28 -45.20 -6.85 18.22
CA ILE A 28 -43.97 -7.58 17.90
C ILE A 28 -44.10 -9.05 18.36
N SER A 29 -43.83 -10.02 17.48
CA SER A 29 -43.18 -11.28 17.89
C SER A 29 -42.57 -12.00 16.69
N GLY A 30 -41.28 -12.32 16.78
CA GLY A 30 -40.51 -12.94 15.71
C GLY A 30 -40.79 -14.43 15.51
N THR A 31 -40.54 -14.90 14.29
CA THR A 31 -39.96 -16.19 13.90
C THR A 31 -40.15 -16.33 12.39
N GLY A 32 -39.08 -16.15 11.59
CA GLY A 32 -39.22 -16.20 10.14
C GLY A 32 -37.92 -15.94 9.40
N SER A 33 -36.95 -16.85 9.51
CA SER A 33 -35.68 -16.74 8.78
C SER A 33 -35.39 -17.91 7.85
N SER A 34 -36.22 -18.97 7.84
CA SER A 34 -36.04 -20.14 6.98
C SER A 34 -36.92 -20.12 5.73
N GLU A 35 -38.18 -19.65 5.83
CA GLU A 35 -39.14 -19.67 4.72
C GLU A 35 -38.89 -18.58 3.66
N ASP A 36 -38.46 -17.39 4.08
CA ASP A 36 -38.19 -16.30 3.14
C ASP A 36 -36.91 -16.53 2.36
N PHE A 37 -35.91 -17.19 2.97
CA PHE A 37 -34.66 -17.55 2.31
C PHE A 37 -34.84 -18.70 1.31
N SER A 38 -35.71 -19.67 1.63
CA SER A 38 -36.05 -20.76 0.71
C SER A 38 -36.83 -20.26 -0.51
N LYS A 39 -37.83 -19.38 -0.31
CA LYS A 39 -38.55 -18.73 -1.42
C LYS A 39 -37.65 -17.86 -2.31
N LEU A 40 -36.66 -17.18 -1.73
CA LEU A 40 -35.68 -16.41 -2.50
C LEU A 40 -34.72 -17.31 -3.28
N LYS A 41 -34.26 -18.41 -2.65
CA LYS A 41 -33.39 -19.42 -3.27
C LYS A 41 -34.08 -20.13 -4.44
N ASP A 42 -35.36 -20.46 -4.30
CA ASP A 42 -36.13 -21.14 -5.34
C ASP A 42 -36.40 -20.21 -6.53
N LYS A 43 -36.69 -18.92 -6.28
CA LYS A 43 -36.77 -17.90 -7.34
C LYS A 43 -35.45 -17.70 -8.07
N PHE A 44 -34.33 -17.71 -7.34
CA PHE A 44 -33.00 -17.51 -7.90
C PHE A 44 -32.54 -18.72 -8.74
N MET A 45 -32.81 -19.94 -8.28
CA MET A 45 -32.51 -21.18 -9.01
C MET A 45 -33.36 -21.32 -10.28
N ASN A 46 -34.61 -20.86 -10.24
CA ASN A 46 -35.50 -20.90 -11.40
C ASN A 46 -35.10 -19.87 -12.50
N GLU A 47 -34.51 -18.74 -12.11
CA GLU A 47 -33.93 -17.76 -13.04
C GLU A 47 -32.57 -18.22 -13.60
N LEU A 48 -31.75 -18.92 -12.82
CA LEU A 48 -30.49 -19.51 -13.29
C LEU A 48 -30.68 -20.60 -14.36
N ASN A 49 -31.80 -21.35 -14.31
CA ASN A 49 -32.14 -22.37 -15.30
C ASN A 49 -32.66 -21.81 -16.63
N LYS A 50 -32.94 -20.50 -16.74
CA LYS A 50 -33.33 -19.84 -18.00
C LYS A 50 -32.15 -19.37 -18.84
N ILE A 51 -30.95 -19.37 -18.29
CA ILE A 51 -29.74 -18.98 -19.00
C ILE A 51 -29.18 -20.26 -19.65
N PRO A 52 -29.07 -20.34 -20.99
CA PRO A 52 -28.60 -21.54 -21.68
C PRO A 52 -27.07 -21.65 -21.57
N LEU A 53 -26.56 -21.80 -20.35
CA LEU A 53 -25.16 -22.09 -20.09
C LEU A 53 -25.02 -23.58 -19.77
N PRO A 54 -24.08 -24.28 -20.43
CA PRO A 54 -23.86 -25.70 -20.21
C PRO A 54 -23.41 -25.94 -18.76
N ASN A 55 -23.80 -27.09 -18.17
CA ASN A 55 -23.66 -27.37 -16.74
C ASN A 55 -22.24 -27.13 -16.16
N TRP A 56 -21.19 -27.32 -16.95
CA TRP A 56 -19.79 -27.04 -16.55
C TRP A 56 -19.52 -25.55 -16.30
N ALA A 57 -20.19 -24.64 -17.00
CA ALA A 57 -20.07 -23.19 -16.82
C ALA A 57 -20.74 -22.70 -15.52
N ILE A 58 -21.81 -23.34 -15.09
CA ILE A 58 -22.48 -23.02 -13.82
C ILE A 58 -21.60 -23.47 -12.65
N VAL A 59 -21.00 -24.67 -12.77
CA VAL A 59 -20.05 -25.19 -11.77
C VAL A 59 -18.81 -24.31 -11.68
N SER A 60 -18.28 -23.81 -12.80
CA SER A 60 -17.11 -22.92 -12.79
C SER A 60 -17.42 -21.55 -12.17
N ILE A 61 -18.59 -20.96 -12.46
CA ILE A 61 -19.04 -19.71 -11.83
C ILE A 61 -19.23 -19.90 -10.32
N ALA A 62 -19.84 -21.01 -9.89
CA ALA A 62 -19.99 -21.34 -8.48
C ALA A 62 -18.64 -21.51 -7.78
N PHE A 63 -17.67 -22.17 -8.43
CA PHE A 63 -16.31 -22.31 -7.90
C PHE A 63 -15.60 -20.96 -7.78
N VAL A 64 -15.70 -20.09 -8.78
CA VAL A 64 -15.13 -18.74 -8.74
C VAL A 64 -15.79 -17.89 -7.63
N ALA A 65 -17.10 -17.98 -7.45
CA ALA A 65 -17.81 -17.30 -6.37
C ALA A 65 -17.35 -17.79 -4.99
N VAL A 66 -17.17 -19.10 -4.80
CA VAL A 66 -16.65 -19.69 -3.56
C VAL A 66 -15.22 -19.23 -3.30
N VAL A 67 -14.34 -19.23 -4.31
CA VAL A 67 -12.97 -18.74 -4.19
C VAL A 67 -12.93 -17.25 -3.84
N LEU A 68 -13.81 -16.43 -4.44
CA LEU A 68 -13.93 -15.00 -4.12
C LEU A 68 -14.40 -14.79 -2.67
N VAL A 69 -15.40 -15.54 -2.21
CA VAL A 69 -15.88 -15.47 -0.82
C VAL A 69 -14.79 -15.92 0.16
N LEU A 70 -14.08 -17.02 -0.13
CA LEU A 70 -12.96 -17.48 0.68
C LEU A 70 -11.80 -16.47 0.71
N SER A 71 -11.50 -15.83 -0.42
CA SER A 71 -10.49 -14.76 -0.48
C SER A 71 -10.92 -13.54 0.33
N CYS A 72 -12.20 -13.15 0.26
CA CYS A 72 -12.75 -12.03 1.01
C CYS A 72 -12.75 -12.33 2.52
N CYS A 73 -13.14 -13.54 2.91
CA CYS A 73 -13.03 -14.04 4.28
C CYS A 73 -11.58 -14.05 4.76
N PHE A 74 -10.62 -14.50 3.94
CA PHE A 74 -9.20 -14.46 4.28
C PHE A 74 -8.67 -13.03 4.45
N CYS A 75 -9.08 -12.10 3.58
CA CYS A 75 -8.74 -10.67 3.69
C CYS A 75 -9.32 -10.03 4.96
N ILE A 76 -10.56 -10.36 5.33
CA ILE A 76 -11.21 -9.88 6.56
C ILE A 76 -10.53 -10.47 7.79
N CYS A 77 -10.23 -11.77 7.79
CA CYS A 77 -9.45 -12.43 8.84
C CYS A 77 -8.06 -11.82 8.98
N LYS A 78 -7.36 -11.52 7.88
CA LYS A 78 -6.05 -10.87 7.90
C LYS A 78 -6.15 -9.43 8.45
N LYS A 79 -7.19 -8.68 8.09
CA LYS A 79 -7.46 -7.33 8.60
C LYS A 79 -7.83 -7.31 10.09
N TRP A 80 -8.49 -8.35 10.61
CA TRP A 80 -8.78 -8.50 12.04
C TRP A 80 -7.58 -9.02 12.85
N ILE A 81 -6.75 -9.90 12.28
CA ILE A 81 -5.56 -10.46 12.94
C ILE A 81 -4.43 -9.43 13.00
N PHE A 82 -4.20 -8.63 11.94
CA PHE A 82 -3.17 -7.58 11.97
C PHE A 82 -3.54 -6.37 12.84
N LYS A 83 -4.84 -6.09 13.04
CA LYS A 83 -5.27 -4.99 13.94
C LYS A 83 -5.00 -5.27 15.42
N LYS A 84 -4.83 -6.54 15.80
CA LYS A 84 -4.51 -6.92 17.20
C LYS A 84 -3.01 -6.87 17.51
N LYS A 85 -2.14 -6.81 16.50
CA LYS A 85 -0.68 -6.73 16.70
C LYS A 85 -0.17 -5.30 16.90
N ASN A 86 -0.88 -4.28 16.40
CA ASN A 86 -0.50 -2.87 16.58
C ASN A 86 -0.95 -2.25 17.92
N LYS A 87 -1.58 -3.00 18.83
CA LYS A 87 -1.98 -2.49 20.16
C LYS A 87 -1.29 -3.19 21.34
N LYS A 88 -0.26 -3.99 21.09
CA LYS A 88 0.40 -4.81 22.13
C LYS A 88 1.93 -4.85 22.02
N LYS A 89 2.56 -3.73 21.70
CA LYS A 89 3.98 -3.46 21.98
C LYS A 89 4.08 -2.08 22.62
N GLY A 90 3.95 -2.05 23.93
CA GLY A 90 3.93 -0.82 24.71
C GLY A 90 3.34 -1.02 26.11
N LYS A 91 3.60 -2.16 26.76
CA LYS A 91 3.51 -2.28 28.22
C LYS A 91 4.12 -3.58 28.71
N ASP A 92 4.93 -3.42 29.76
CA ASP A 92 5.46 -4.42 30.69
C ASP A 92 6.57 -5.36 30.21
N LYS A 93 7.79 -5.04 30.66
CA LYS A 93 8.46 -5.88 31.66
C LYS A 93 9.18 -5.02 32.70
N GLY A 94 8.79 -5.17 33.95
CA GLY A 94 9.51 -4.63 35.09
C GLY A 94 8.76 -4.88 36.39
N LYS A 95 8.78 -6.13 36.89
CA LYS A 95 9.01 -6.45 38.31
C LYS A 95 8.96 -7.97 38.53
N ASN A 96 10.06 -8.43 39.12
CA ASN A 96 10.35 -9.79 39.47
C ASN A 96 9.81 -10.09 40.89
N ALA A 97 9.69 -11.39 41.18
CA ALA A 97 9.66 -12.01 42.50
C ALA A 97 8.34 -12.01 43.29
N ILE A 98 7.80 -13.23 43.47
CA ILE A 98 7.15 -13.64 44.71
C ILE A 98 8.05 -14.76 45.26
N ASN A 99 8.68 -14.52 46.41
CA ASN A 99 9.44 -15.52 47.15
C ASN A 99 8.49 -16.37 48.01
N MET A 100 8.91 -17.62 48.22
CA MET A 100 8.32 -18.57 49.13
C MET A 100 8.88 -18.36 50.55
N MET A 101 8.05 -18.72 51.51
CA MET A 101 8.08 -18.48 52.95
C MET A 101 9.20 -19.26 53.67
N ASP A 102 9.97 -18.60 54.54
CA ASP A 102 10.36 -19.12 55.87
C ASP A 102 11.00 -17.98 56.71
N VAL A 103 10.43 -17.71 57.89
CA VAL A 103 11.08 -16.98 58.98
C VAL A 103 10.64 -17.67 60.27
N ASN A 104 11.61 -18.17 61.02
CA ASN A 104 11.49 -18.42 62.44
C ASN A 104 12.45 -17.51 63.23
N ASP A 105 11.87 -16.91 64.27
CA ASP A 105 12.44 -16.37 65.50
C ASP A 105 13.53 -15.28 65.50
N GLY A 106 13.24 -14.22 66.28
CA GLY A 106 14.22 -13.73 67.25
C GLY A 106 14.50 -12.23 67.32
N ALA A 107 13.61 -11.50 68.02
CA ALA A 107 13.92 -10.46 69.02
C ALA A 107 14.62 -9.12 68.65
N LYS A 108 13.96 -8.01 69.08
CA LYS A 108 14.50 -6.80 69.77
C LYS A 108 15.48 -5.88 68.96
N THR A 109 15.43 -4.55 68.89
CA THR A 109 14.98 -3.44 69.78
C THR A 109 15.07 -2.12 68.96
N GLU A 110 14.09 -1.22 69.15
CA GLU A 110 14.14 0.28 69.24
C GLU A 110 14.64 1.27 68.15
N ALA A 111 13.89 2.40 68.15
CA ALA A 111 14.26 3.83 68.00
C ALA A 111 14.51 4.40 66.58
N LEU A 112 13.64 5.32 66.10
CA LEU A 112 13.80 6.81 66.06
C LEU A 112 14.93 7.26 65.09
N LYS A 113 14.81 8.17 64.12
CA LYS A 113 14.09 9.45 64.01
C LYS A 113 14.31 10.07 62.62
N ASP A 114 13.38 10.93 62.26
CA ASP A 114 13.45 12.24 61.59
C ASP A 114 14.19 12.47 60.25
N GLU A 115 13.46 13.24 59.44
CA GLU A 115 13.81 13.90 58.18
C GLU A 115 14.93 14.94 58.36
N ASP A 116 15.65 15.24 57.28
CA ASP A 116 15.84 16.63 56.81
C ASP A 116 16.62 16.66 55.48
N ASP A 117 16.09 17.45 54.56
CA ASP A 117 16.62 17.79 53.25
C ASP A 117 17.91 18.63 53.34
N ALA A 118 18.91 18.27 52.54
CA ALA A 118 20.00 19.19 52.18
C ALA A 118 20.48 18.90 50.75
N GLU A 119 20.03 19.80 49.88
CA GLU A 119 20.50 20.14 48.54
C GLU A 119 22.04 20.10 48.37
N THR A 120 22.52 19.48 47.29
CA THR A 120 23.52 19.99 46.32
C THR A 120 24.22 18.84 45.58
N GLY A 121 24.36 18.96 44.25
CA GLY A 121 25.38 18.19 43.52
C GLY A 121 24.96 17.64 42.16
N LEU A 122 25.00 18.51 41.15
CA LEU A 122 25.48 18.26 39.78
C LEU A 122 25.77 16.80 39.38
N THR A 123 25.04 16.27 38.41
CA THR A 123 25.59 15.65 37.18
C THR A 123 24.42 15.36 36.23
N ASP A 124 24.14 16.31 35.34
CA ASP A 124 23.38 16.03 34.13
C ASP A 124 24.21 15.05 33.29
N THR A 125 24.00 13.76 33.52
CA THR A 125 24.52 12.72 32.65
C THR A 125 23.67 12.77 31.40
N GLU A 126 24.22 13.43 30.38
CA GLU A 126 23.76 13.36 29.00
C GLU A 126 23.45 11.89 28.67
N LYS A 127 22.17 11.59 28.42
CA LYS A 127 21.78 10.33 27.81
C LYS A 127 22.38 10.31 26.40
N GLU A 128 23.54 9.69 26.30
CA GLU A 128 24.04 9.07 25.06
C GLU A 128 22.84 8.46 24.31
N PRO A 129 22.60 8.85 23.04
CA PRO A 129 21.53 8.26 22.26
C PRO A 129 21.82 6.77 22.11
N GLU A 130 20.95 5.92 22.68
CA GLU A 130 21.01 4.48 22.44
C GLU A 130 21.13 4.22 20.93
N PRO A 131 22.08 3.38 20.49
CA PRO A 131 22.25 3.10 19.07
C PRO A 131 20.94 2.53 18.55
N LYS A 132 20.32 3.25 17.61
CA LYS A 132 19.24 2.70 16.80
C LYS A 132 19.77 1.39 16.22
N GLU A 133 19.12 0.26 16.53
CA GLU A 133 19.43 -1.02 15.89
C GLU A 133 19.47 -0.77 14.37
N GLU A 134 20.67 -0.77 13.79
CA GLU A 134 20.83 -0.64 12.34
C GLU A 134 20.11 -1.84 11.73
N GLU A 135 18.94 -1.58 11.15
CA GLU A 135 18.23 -2.59 10.36
C GLU A 135 19.21 -3.04 9.26
N LYS A 136 19.74 -4.26 9.40
CA LYS A 136 20.63 -4.85 8.41
C LYS A 136 19.80 -5.18 7.17
N LEU A 137 19.90 -4.33 6.16
CA LEU A 137 19.18 -4.49 4.89
C LEU A 137 19.92 -5.41 3.90
N GLY A 138 21.02 -6.01 4.34
CA GLY A 138 21.88 -6.89 3.55
C GLY A 138 23.01 -6.14 2.85
N LYS A 139 23.70 -6.85 1.96
CA LYS A 139 24.85 -6.37 1.20
C LYS A 139 24.67 -6.69 -0.28
N LEU A 140 25.18 -5.83 -1.15
CA LEU A 140 25.22 -6.04 -2.60
C LEU A 140 26.68 -6.07 -3.07
N GLN A 141 27.02 -7.10 -3.84
CA GLN A 141 28.29 -7.22 -4.55
C GLN A 141 28.10 -6.83 -6.02
N PHE A 142 28.94 -5.92 -6.48
CA PHE A 142 28.93 -5.45 -7.86
C PHE A 142 30.35 -5.23 -8.36
N SER A 143 30.50 -5.22 -9.68
CA SER A 143 31.72 -4.84 -10.38
C SER A 143 31.47 -3.64 -11.29
N LEU A 144 32.47 -2.78 -11.43
CA LEU A 144 32.44 -1.60 -12.27
C LEU A 144 33.69 -1.55 -13.11
N ASP A 145 33.49 -1.36 -14.41
CA ASP A 145 34.54 -1.22 -15.39
C ASP A 145 34.15 -0.15 -16.41
N TYR A 146 35.13 0.53 -16.99
CA TYR A 146 34.87 1.56 -18.00
C TYR A 146 35.71 1.29 -19.24
N ASN A 147 35.02 1.05 -20.36
CA ASN A 147 35.67 0.92 -21.65
C ASN A 147 35.91 2.31 -22.26
N PHE A 148 37.15 2.78 -22.20
CA PHE A 148 37.59 4.04 -22.81
C PHE A 148 37.53 4.06 -24.34
N THR A 149 37.57 2.90 -25.00
CA THR A 149 37.52 2.81 -26.46
C THR A 149 36.11 3.05 -26.98
N GLU A 150 35.12 2.46 -26.31
CA GLU A 150 33.71 2.52 -26.73
C GLU A 150 32.90 3.58 -25.98
N ASN A 151 33.49 4.25 -24.99
CA ASN A 151 32.83 5.19 -24.09
C ASN A 151 31.60 4.58 -23.40
N MET A 152 31.81 3.41 -22.79
CA MET A 152 30.76 2.66 -22.12
C MET A 152 31.18 2.28 -20.71
N LEU A 153 30.31 2.59 -19.74
CA LEU A 153 30.41 2.09 -18.38
C LEU A 153 29.76 0.70 -18.32
N ILE A 154 30.51 -0.29 -17.85
CA ILE A 154 30.06 -1.66 -17.64
C ILE A 154 29.81 -1.84 -16.14
N VAL A 155 28.59 -2.19 -15.79
CA VAL A 155 28.14 -2.43 -14.41
C VAL A 155 27.76 -3.89 -14.29
N GLY A 156 28.53 -4.67 -13.54
CA GLY A 156 28.23 -6.05 -13.20
C GLY A 156 27.52 -6.16 -11.86
N ILE A 157 26.34 -6.78 -11.83
CA ILE A 157 25.66 -7.17 -10.60
C ILE A 157 25.93 -8.65 -10.37
N ILE A 158 26.70 -8.96 -9.32
CA ILE A 158 27.19 -10.32 -9.07
C ILE A 158 26.19 -11.05 -8.18
N GLN A 159 26.03 -10.60 -6.95
CA GLN A 159 25.15 -11.25 -5.96
C GLN A 159 24.77 -10.28 -4.85
N ALA A 160 23.73 -10.63 -4.10
CA ALA A 160 23.40 -9.98 -2.84
C ALA A 160 23.40 -11.01 -1.71
N ALA A 161 23.67 -10.55 -0.49
CA ALA A 161 23.73 -11.37 0.70
C ALA A 161 22.92 -10.76 1.85
N ASP A 162 22.38 -11.62 2.72
CA ASP A 162 21.67 -11.23 3.95
C ASP A 162 20.50 -10.26 3.72
N LEU A 163 19.75 -10.44 2.62
CA LEU A 163 18.56 -9.63 2.37
C LEU A 163 17.47 -9.93 3.40
N PRO A 164 16.72 -8.91 3.88
CA PRO A 164 15.57 -9.11 4.75
C PRO A 164 14.44 -9.83 4.00
N ALA A 165 13.73 -10.69 4.72
CA ALA A 165 12.53 -11.34 4.21
C ALA A 165 11.34 -10.37 4.23
N MET A 166 10.91 -9.94 3.05
CA MET A 166 9.78 -9.04 2.86
C MET A 166 8.45 -9.80 2.60
N ASP A 167 8.51 -11.03 2.08
CA ASP A 167 7.31 -11.85 1.88
C ASP A 167 6.80 -12.48 3.19
N MET A 168 5.49 -12.73 3.24
CA MET A 168 4.85 -13.51 4.31
C MET A 168 5.45 -14.91 4.51
N GLY A 169 6.13 -15.45 3.50
CA GLY A 169 6.79 -16.75 3.53
C GLY A 169 8.14 -16.77 4.24
N GLY A 170 8.64 -15.63 4.73
CA GLY A 170 10.00 -15.55 5.28
C GLY A 170 11.09 -15.61 4.21
N THR A 171 10.71 -15.36 2.95
CA THR A 171 11.63 -15.27 1.80
C THR A 171 11.44 -13.91 1.12
N SER A 172 12.22 -13.66 0.07
CA SER A 172 11.98 -12.58 -0.87
C SER A 172 12.24 -13.09 -2.29
N ASP A 173 11.69 -12.38 -3.26
CA ASP A 173 11.92 -12.50 -4.68
C ASP A 173 12.77 -11.31 -5.19
N PRO A 174 14.05 -11.17 -4.79
CA PRO A 174 14.86 -9.99 -5.07
C PRO A 174 15.23 -9.82 -6.55
N TYR A 175 15.26 -8.56 -6.98
CA TYR A 175 15.83 -8.11 -8.25
C TYR A 175 16.41 -6.69 -8.11
N VAL A 176 17.41 -6.35 -8.92
CA VAL A 176 18.11 -5.07 -8.81
C VAL A 176 17.76 -4.18 -10.00
N LYS A 177 17.37 -2.94 -9.72
CA LYS A 177 17.26 -1.87 -10.72
C LYS A 177 18.51 -1.03 -10.70
N VAL A 178 19.09 -0.81 -11.87
CA VAL A 178 20.31 -0.02 -12.06
C VAL A 178 20.00 1.16 -12.97
N TYR A 179 20.34 2.36 -12.53
CA TYR A 179 20.20 3.58 -13.33
C TYR A 179 21.25 4.62 -12.95
N LEU A 180 21.55 5.53 -13.87
CA LEU A 180 22.51 6.62 -13.67
C LEU A 180 21.76 7.93 -13.44
N LEU A 181 21.94 8.55 -12.28
CA LEU A 181 21.45 9.90 -12.00
C LEU A 181 22.36 10.94 -12.68
N PRO A 182 21.79 12.02 -13.27
CA PRO A 182 20.37 12.42 -13.24
C PRO A 182 19.46 11.75 -14.28
N ASP A 183 20.01 10.94 -15.19
CA ASP A 183 19.26 10.28 -16.27
C ASP A 183 18.41 9.09 -15.77
N LYS A 184 17.28 9.39 -15.13
CA LYS A 184 16.31 8.38 -14.66
C LYS A 184 15.61 7.61 -15.80
N LYS A 185 15.83 7.93 -17.08
CA LYS A 185 15.13 7.29 -18.20
C LYS A 185 15.72 5.93 -18.55
N LYS A 186 17.04 5.79 -18.50
CA LYS A 186 17.75 4.55 -18.79
C LYS A 186 17.83 3.69 -17.54
N LYS A 187 16.91 2.73 -17.43
CA LYS A 187 16.83 1.77 -16.33
C LYS A 187 17.12 0.39 -16.86
N PHE A 188 18.00 -0.33 -16.18
CA PHE A 188 18.21 -1.75 -16.38
C PHE A 188 17.70 -2.50 -15.14
N GLU A 189 17.18 -3.70 -15.35
CA GLU A 189 16.66 -4.55 -14.28
C GLU A 189 17.25 -5.94 -14.45
N THR A 190 17.69 -6.55 -13.36
CA THR A 190 18.13 -7.96 -13.37
C THR A 190 16.93 -8.89 -13.45
N LYS A 191 17.20 -10.17 -13.67
CA LYS A 191 16.23 -11.24 -13.47
C LYS A 191 15.79 -11.29 -12.01
N VAL A 192 14.54 -11.69 -11.83
CA VAL A 192 13.95 -11.93 -10.52
C VAL A 192 14.32 -13.33 -10.05
N HIS A 193 14.99 -13.43 -8.90
CA HIS A 193 15.28 -14.71 -8.27
C HIS A 193 14.23 -14.97 -7.20
N ARG A 194 13.49 -16.07 -7.30
CA ARG A 194 12.39 -16.34 -6.37
C ARG A 194 12.83 -17.05 -5.11
N LYS A 195 12.22 -16.69 -3.99
CA LYS A 195 12.34 -17.31 -2.67
C LYS A 195 13.78 -17.47 -2.20
N THR A 196 14.58 -16.42 -2.36
CA THR A 196 15.98 -16.41 -1.93
C THR A 196 16.34 -15.10 -1.25
N LEU A 197 17.11 -15.19 -0.17
CA LEU A 197 17.69 -14.04 0.54
C LEU A 197 19.14 -13.77 0.09
N ASN A 198 19.72 -14.68 -0.70
CA ASN A 198 21.08 -14.59 -1.22
C ASN A 198 21.06 -14.85 -2.74
N PRO A 199 20.49 -13.93 -3.54
CA PRO A 199 20.41 -14.11 -4.99
C PRO A 199 21.78 -13.96 -5.65
N THR A 200 22.06 -14.80 -6.64
CA THR A 200 23.22 -14.70 -7.52
C THR A 200 22.74 -14.31 -8.92
N PHE A 201 22.95 -13.05 -9.29
CA PHE A 201 22.49 -12.49 -10.56
C PHE A 201 23.49 -12.79 -11.68
N ASN A 202 24.76 -12.44 -11.49
CA ASN A 202 25.83 -12.52 -12.49
C ASN A 202 25.43 -11.88 -13.84
N GLU A 203 24.86 -10.67 -13.79
CA GLU A 203 24.41 -9.92 -14.96
C GLU A 203 25.26 -8.67 -15.16
N GLN A 204 25.51 -8.30 -16.42
CA GLN A 204 26.27 -7.10 -16.76
C GLN A 204 25.44 -6.16 -17.61
N PHE A 205 25.47 -4.88 -17.28
CA PHE A 205 24.75 -3.81 -17.94
C PHE A 205 25.74 -2.79 -18.52
N GLN A 206 25.43 -2.28 -19.71
CA GLN A 206 26.30 -1.33 -20.41
C GLN A 206 25.59 0.01 -20.58
N PHE A 207 26.20 1.07 -20.07
CA PHE A 207 25.74 2.44 -20.19
C PHE A 207 26.65 3.22 -21.13
N LYS A 208 26.11 3.62 -22.29
CA LYS A 208 26.78 4.55 -23.21
C LYS A 208 26.83 5.94 -22.61
N VAL A 209 27.96 6.30 -22.00
CA VAL A 209 28.20 7.58 -21.33
C VAL A 209 29.66 7.98 -21.54
N PRO A 210 29.93 9.16 -22.11
CA PRO A 210 31.29 9.68 -22.21
C PRO A 210 31.94 9.93 -20.85
N TYR A 211 33.25 9.69 -20.74
CA TYR A 211 34.00 9.83 -19.49
C TYR A 211 33.90 11.25 -18.89
N VAL A 212 33.85 12.27 -19.74
CA VAL A 212 33.70 13.68 -19.32
C VAL A 212 32.40 13.92 -18.56
N GLU A 213 31.32 13.25 -18.95
CA GLU A 213 30.04 13.37 -18.25
C GLU A 213 29.93 12.43 -17.04
N LEU A 214 30.79 11.42 -16.95
CA LEU A 214 30.71 10.39 -15.93
C LEU A 214 30.94 10.96 -14.53
N GLY A 215 31.90 11.88 -14.37
CA GLY A 215 32.23 12.49 -13.07
C GLY A 215 31.07 13.24 -12.40
N GLY A 216 30.10 13.72 -13.20
CA GLY A 216 28.89 14.38 -12.68
C GLY A 216 27.71 13.43 -12.42
N LYS A 217 27.87 12.13 -12.65
CA LYS A 217 26.80 11.13 -12.51
C LYS A 217 26.98 10.28 -11.26
N THR A 218 25.86 9.75 -10.79
CA THR A 218 25.79 8.83 -9.66
C THR A 218 25.09 7.56 -10.10
N LEU A 219 25.76 6.43 -9.99
CA LEU A 219 25.15 5.12 -10.22
C LEU A 219 24.28 4.79 -9.01
N MET A 220 23.03 4.47 -9.28
CA MET A 220 22.09 4.03 -8.26
C MET A 220 21.66 2.61 -8.58
N MET A 221 21.89 1.72 -7.61
CA MET A 221 21.50 0.32 -7.64
C MET A 221 20.51 0.10 -6.51
N THR A 222 19.26 -0.19 -6.85
CA THR A 222 18.20 -0.39 -5.86
C THR A 222 17.71 -1.82 -5.93
N VAL A 223 17.78 -2.52 -4.80
CA VAL A 223 17.27 -3.88 -4.64
C VAL A 223 15.79 -3.79 -4.29
N TYR A 224 14.96 -4.45 -5.09
CA TYR A 224 13.53 -4.53 -4.91
C TYR A 224 13.12 -5.98 -4.68
N ASP A 225 12.03 -6.16 -3.94
CA ASP A 225 11.31 -7.41 -3.82
C ASP A 225 10.19 -7.46 -4.87
N PHE A 226 10.20 -8.48 -5.73
CA PHE A 226 9.16 -8.64 -6.74
C PHE A 226 7.92 -9.26 -6.13
N ASP A 227 6.78 -8.63 -6.36
CA ASP A 227 5.56 -8.97 -5.65
C ASP A 227 4.39 -9.11 -6.63
N ARG A 228 3.81 -10.31 -6.75
CA ARG A 228 2.86 -10.61 -7.85
C ARG A 228 1.52 -9.88 -7.73
N PHE A 229 1.10 -9.60 -6.50
CA PHE A 229 -0.22 -9.06 -6.19
C PHE A 229 -0.17 -7.72 -5.43
N SER A 230 1.03 -7.15 -5.27
CA SER A 230 1.29 -5.91 -4.54
C SER A 230 2.21 -5.00 -5.34
N LYS A 231 2.44 -3.79 -4.81
CA LYS A 231 3.54 -2.94 -5.26
C LYS A 231 4.86 -3.59 -4.79
N HIS A 232 5.87 -3.61 -5.65
CA HIS A 232 7.20 -4.10 -5.31
C HIS A 232 7.82 -3.25 -4.19
N ASP A 233 8.30 -3.91 -3.14
CA ASP A 233 8.92 -3.26 -2.00
C ASP A 233 10.40 -2.98 -2.27
N ALA A 234 10.86 -1.77 -1.97
CA ALA A 234 12.28 -1.44 -2.07
C ALA A 234 12.97 -1.91 -0.78
N ILE A 235 13.91 -2.85 -0.90
CA ILE A 235 14.66 -3.37 0.24
C ILE A 235 15.73 -2.36 0.65
N GLY A 236 16.54 -1.93 -0.33
CA GLY A 236 17.62 -1.00 -0.08
C GLY A 236 18.28 -0.50 -1.36
N ASP A 237 19.04 0.58 -1.23
CA ASP A 237 19.76 1.22 -2.32
C ASP A 237 21.25 1.40 -2.02
N VAL A 238 22.03 1.38 -3.10
CA VAL A 238 23.45 1.75 -3.12
C VAL A 238 23.59 2.91 -4.10
N LYS A 239 24.03 4.05 -3.58
CA LYS A 239 24.34 5.25 -4.37
C LYS A 239 25.85 5.39 -4.44
N LEU A 240 26.39 5.31 -5.65
CA LEU A 240 27.82 5.40 -5.88
C LEU A 240 28.13 6.58 -6.79
N PRO A 241 28.68 7.68 -6.27
CA PRO A 241 29.11 8.80 -7.09
C PRO A 241 30.32 8.37 -7.92
N MET A 242 30.22 8.50 -9.24
CA MET A 242 31.28 8.04 -10.14
C MET A 242 32.60 8.79 -9.92
N ASN A 243 32.56 10.00 -9.36
CA ASN A 243 33.74 10.79 -9.02
C ASN A 243 34.65 10.14 -7.95
N LYS A 244 34.14 9.20 -7.15
CA LYS A 244 34.91 8.53 -6.09
C LYS A 244 35.54 7.21 -6.54
N ILE A 245 35.23 6.76 -7.76
CA ILE A 245 35.64 5.45 -8.25
C ILE A 245 36.81 5.64 -9.20
N ASP A 246 37.84 4.82 -9.02
CA ASP A 246 38.91 4.73 -9.99
C ASP A 246 38.53 3.70 -11.06
N PHE A 247 38.38 4.16 -12.30
CA PHE A 247 38.09 3.32 -13.46
C PHE A 247 39.36 2.81 -14.17
N SER A 248 40.54 3.04 -13.59
CA SER A 248 41.80 2.49 -14.12
C SER A 248 41.87 0.97 -14.02
N HIS A 249 41.12 0.40 -13.07
CA HIS A 249 41.00 -1.04 -12.87
C HIS A 249 39.53 -1.42 -12.66
N VAL A 250 39.20 -2.68 -12.93
CA VAL A 250 37.88 -3.23 -12.60
C VAL A 250 37.70 -3.18 -11.08
N THR A 251 36.77 -2.35 -10.62
CA THR A 251 36.45 -2.20 -9.21
C THR A 251 35.38 -3.22 -8.85
N GLU A 252 35.69 -4.16 -7.96
CA GLU A 252 34.72 -5.11 -7.41
C GLU A 252 34.69 -4.95 -5.90
N GLU A 253 33.53 -4.62 -5.34
CA GLU A 253 33.38 -4.39 -3.91
C GLU A 253 32.01 -4.81 -3.39
N TRP A 254 31.97 -5.06 -2.08
CA TRP A 254 30.74 -5.25 -1.34
C TRP A 254 30.31 -3.92 -0.73
N ARG A 255 29.04 -3.56 -0.89
CA ARG A 255 28.43 -2.42 -0.21
C ARG A 255 27.23 -2.86 0.60
N ASP A 256 27.12 -2.32 1.81
CA ASP A 256 25.92 -2.45 2.63
C ASP A 256 24.76 -1.69 1.96
N LEU A 257 23.58 -2.29 2.00
CA LEU A 257 22.37 -1.67 1.49
C LEU A 257 21.88 -0.61 2.49
N VAL A 258 21.62 0.58 1.98
CA VAL A 258 21.00 1.65 2.75
C VAL A 258 19.48 1.55 2.57
N SER A 259 18.71 2.03 3.55
CA SER A 259 17.25 2.06 3.41
C SER A 259 16.90 2.90 2.20
N ALA A 260 16.31 2.24 1.19
CA ALA A 260 15.83 2.93 0.02
C ALA A 260 14.75 3.89 0.47
N GLU A 261 15.09 5.18 0.51
CA GLU A 261 14.09 6.23 0.58
C GLU A 261 13.11 5.91 -0.53
N LYS A 262 11.88 5.55 -0.14
CA LYS A 262 10.83 5.25 -1.10
C LYS A 262 10.86 6.45 -2.05
N GLU A 263 11.15 6.20 -3.33
CA GLU A 263 10.75 7.11 -4.39
C GLU A 263 9.21 7.11 -4.35
N GLU A 264 8.64 7.75 -3.33
CA GLU A 264 7.47 8.55 -3.52
C GLU A 264 7.91 9.47 -4.65
N GLN A 265 7.52 9.14 -5.88
CA GLN A 265 7.28 10.15 -6.88
C GLN A 265 6.62 11.27 -6.11
N GLU A 266 7.37 12.35 -5.84
CA GLU A 266 6.95 13.41 -4.93
C GLU A 266 5.50 13.67 -5.28
N LYS A 267 4.58 13.32 -4.38
CA LYS A 267 3.19 13.14 -4.78
C LYS A 267 2.70 14.49 -5.30
N LEU A 268 2.66 14.65 -6.63
CA LEU A 268 2.45 15.96 -7.26
C LEU A 268 1.01 16.45 -7.09
N GLY A 269 0.14 15.54 -6.66
CA GLY A 269 -1.28 15.74 -6.45
C GLY A 269 -2.10 14.80 -7.32
N ASP A 270 -3.36 14.69 -6.94
CA ASP A 270 -4.37 13.93 -7.64
C ASP A 270 -5.36 14.94 -8.25
N ILE A 271 -5.75 14.81 -9.53
CA ILE A 271 -6.78 15.64 -10.19
C ILE A 271 -8.00 14.80 -10.55
N CYS A 272 -9.17 15.29 -10.17
CA CYS A 272 -10.46 14.69 -10.48
C CYS A 272 -11.13 15.47 -11.63
N PHE A 273 -11.52 14.76 -12.69
CA PHE A 273 -12.22 15.35 -13.83
C PHE A 273 -13.23 14.36 -14.43
N SER A 274 -14.23 14.90 -15.11
CA SER A 274 -15.26 14.13 -15.82
C SER A 274 -15.13 14.36 -17.32
N LEU A 275 -15.26 13.27 -18.09
CA LEU A 275 -15.28 13.29 -19.54
C LEU A 275 -16.65 12.86 -20.04
N ARG A 276 -17.20 13.60 -21.00
CA ARG A 276 -18.42 13.24 -21.73
C ARG A 276 -18.21 13.45 -23.21
N TYR A 277 -18.32 12.37 -23.99
CA TYR A 277 -18.25 12.44 -25.45
C TYR A 277 -19.61 12.18 -26.08
N VAL A 278 -20.02 13.05 -27.01
CA VAL A 278 -21.24 12.91 -27.81
C VAL A 278 -20.84 12.73 -29.27
N PRO A 279 -20.83 11.49 -29.80
CA PRO A 279 -20.34 11.21 -31.16
C PRO A 279 -21.19 11.87 -32.24
N THR A 280 -22.51 11.96 -32.04
CA THR A 280 -23.45 12.58 -32.99
C THR A 280 -23.16 14.06 -33.24
N ALA A 281 -22.57 14.76 -32.25
CA ALA A 281 -22.26 16.18 -32.33
C ALA A 281 -20.74 16.46 -32.38
N GLY A 282 -19.90 15.42 -32.37
CA GLY A 282 -18.44 15.56 -32.27
C GLY A 282 -17.97 16.33 -31.02
N LYS A 283 -18.77 16.36 -29.95
CA LYS A 283 -18.51 17.21 -28.77
C LYS A 283 -17.89 16.40 -27.63
N LEU A 284 -16.65 16.72 -27.28
CA LEU A 284 -16.00 16.27 -26.06
C LEU A 284 -16.11 17.35 -24.98
N THR A 285 -16.76 17.05 -23.87
CA THR A 285 -16.86 17.92 -22.70
C THR A 285 -15.92 17.39 -21.63
N VAL A 286 -14.97 18.23 -21.20
CA VAL A 286 -14.04 17.94 -20.09
C VAL A 286 -14.40 18.87 -18.94
N VAL A 287 -14.82 18.31 -17.80
CA VAL A 287 -15.16 19.06 -16.59
C VAL A 287 -14.10 18.79 -15.54
N ILE A 288 -13.32 19.81 -15.20
CA ILE A 288 -12.36 19.73 -14.09
C ILE A 288 -13.15 19.92 -12.78
N LEU A 289 -13.06 18.96 -11.86
CA LEU A 289 -13.83 18.96 -10.62
C LEU A 289 -13.01 19.54 -9.46
N GLU A 290 -11.92 18.87 -9.10
CA GLU A 290 -11.06 19.26 -7.98
C GLU A 290 -9.66 18.68 -8.14
N ALA A 291 -8.69 19.23 -7.41
CA ALA A 291 -7.36 18.66 -7.25
C ALA A 291 -7.01 18.58 -5.76
N LYS A 292 -6.37 17.49 -5.34
CA LYS A 292 -6.04 17.20 -3.93
C LYS A 292 -4.56 16.84 -3.79
N ASN A 293 -3.98 17.15 -2.63
CA ASN A 293 -2.58 16.86 -2.29
C ASN A 293 -1.56 17.38 -3.31
N LEU A 294 -1.81 18.55 -3.92
CA LEU A 294 -0.89 19.18 -4.85
C LEU A 294 0.44 19.52 -4.16
N LYS A 295 1.56 19.33 -4.87
CA LYS A 295 2.88 19.72 -4.37
C LYS A 295 2.95 21.23 -4.19
N LYS A 296 3.52 21.65 -3.06
CA LYS A 296 3.83 23.05 -2.73
C LYS A 296 4.99 23.51 -3.61
N MET A 297 4.74 24.50 -4.47
CA MET A 297 5.75 24.99 -5.42
C MET A 297 6.31 26.35 -5.03
N ASP A 298 5.60 27.09 -4.17
CA ASP A 298 6.04 28.41 -3.74
C ASP A 298 6.90 28.33 -2.47
N VAL A 299 7.84 29.26 -2.33
CA VAL A 299 8.79 29.36 -1.21
C VAL A 299 8.06 29.57 0.14
N GLY A 300 6.77 29.92 0.12
CA GLY A 300 5.88 30.05 1.28
C GLY A 300 5.05 28.81 1.60
N GLY A 301 5.24 27.69 0.90
CA GLY A 301 4.56 26.43 1.20
C GLY A 301 3.09 26.36 0.76
N LEU A 302 2.68 27.19 -0.20
CA LEU A 302 1.41 27.07 -0.93
C LEU A 302 1.69 26.84 -2.43
N SER A 303 0.63 26.66 -3.20
CA SER A 303 0.65 26.62 -4.66
C SER A 303 -0.60 27.33 -5.17
N ASP A 304 -0.47 28.06 -6.28
CA ASP A 304 -1.57 28.68 -7.02
C ASP A 304 -1.90 27.87 -8.30
N PRO A 305 -2.67 26.77 -8.20
CA PRO A 305 -2.89 25.85 -9.32
C PRO A 305 -3.89 26.40 -10.36
N TYR A 306 -3.57 26.21 -11.63
CA TYR A 306 -4.52 26.29 -12.75
C TYR A 306 -4.33 25.10 -13.69
N VAL A 307 -5.38 24.72 -14.44
CA VAL A 307 -5.35 23.54 -15.31
C VAL A 307 -5.42 23.97 -16.78
N LYS A 308 -4.41 23.58 -17.56
CA LYS A 308 -4.35 23.81 -19.01
C LYS A 308 -4.61 22.50 -19.74
N ILE A 309 -5.63 22.47 -20.59
CA ILE A 309 -6.04 21.29 -21.36
C ILE A 309 -5.54 21.44 -22.79
N HIS A 310 -4.80 20.46 -23.29
CA HIS A 310 -4.38 20.40 -24.70
C HIS A 310 -4.94 19.13 -25.34
N LEU A 311 -5.51 19.27 -26.52
CA LEU A 311 -5.87 18.14 -27.37
C LEU A 311 -4.64 17.77 -28.20
N MET A 312 -4.08 16.59 -27.98
CA MET A 312 -3.01 16.06 -28.83
C MET A 312 -3.64 15.30 -30.00
N GLN A 313 -3.09 15.53 -31.19
CA GLN A 313 -3.60 15.03 -32.47
C GLN A 313 -2.69 13.93 -33.01
#